data_AF-A0A7J3UXW9-F1
#
_entry.id   AF-A0A7J3UXW9-F1
#
_cell.length_a   1.000
_cell.length_b   1.000
_cell.length_c   1.000
_cell.angle_alpha   90.00
_cell.angle_beta   90.00
_cell.angle_gamma   90.00
#
_symmetry.space_group_name_H-M   'P 1'
#
loop_
_entity.id
_entity.type
_entity.pdbx_description
1 polymer ?
#
loop_
_entity_poly.entity_id
_entity_poly.type
_entity_poly.pdbx_seq_one_letter_code
_entity_poly.pdbx_strand_id
1 'polypeptide(L)'
;MSSQDVAFQISIVEERINKLMERRELKLEVASKVSPRRDLLRKALASALKVPVENVYIRNVLSSYGSQVCTCTAHVYDDAARGKAIEPKHIQMRNLSREERKQASAPASASS
;
A
#
# COMPACT_ATOMS: atom_id res chain seq x y z
N MET A 1 23.83 -0.09 -9.21
CA MET A 1 23.44 0.64 -7.99
C MET A 1 21.93 0.76 -8.02
N SER A 2 21.15 0.11 -7.16
CA SER A 2 21.20 0.28 -5.72
C SER A 2 20.67 -0.98 -5.03
N SER A 3 21.56 -1.64 -4.29
CA SER A 3 21.19 -2.62 -3.28
C SER A 3 20.33 -1.93 -2.23
N GLN A 4 19.07 -2.33 -2.12
CA GLN A 4 18.29 -2.14 -0.90
C GLN A 4 17.66 -3.48 -0.55
N ASP A 5 18.50 -4.50 -0.36
CA ASP A 5 18.23 -5.55 0.62
C ASP A 5 18.45 -4.94 2.00
N VAL A 6 17.50 -4.09 2.42
CA VAL A 6 17.35 -3.84 3.84
C VAL A 6 16.80 -5.17 4.37
N ALA A 7 17.55 -5.85 5.24
CA ALA A 7 17.10 -7.09 5.87
C ALA A 7 15.89 -6.77 6.77
N PHE A 8 14.71 -6.76 6.18
CA PHE A 8 13.43 -6.73 6.87
C PHE A 8 12.67 -8.01 6.50
N GLN A 9 12.08 -8.63 7.51
CA GLN A 9 11.27 -9.82 7.33
C GLN A 9 9.81 -9.42 7.38
N ILE A 10 9.07 -9.70 6.31
CA ILE A 10 7.62 -9.48 6.26
C ILE A 10 6.94 -10.82 6.48
N SER A 11 6.10 -10.87 7.50
CA SER A 11 5.22 -12.00 7.79
C SER A 11 3.78 -11.57 7.61
N ILE A 12 3.00 -12.31 6.83
CA ILE A 12 1.56 -12.07 6.70
C ILE A 12 0.90 -12.76 7.89
N VAL A 13 0.40 -11.96 8.83
CA VAL A 13 -0.26 -12.46 10.04
C VAL A 13 -1.70 -12.81 9.75
N GLU A 14 -2.37 -11.97 8.97
CA GLU A 14 -3.79 -12.13 8.66
C GLU A 14 -4.07 -11.65 7.25
N GLU A 15 -4.84 -12.44 6.52
CA GLU A 15 -5.37 -12.08 5.22
C GLU A 15 -6.89 -12.25 5.24
N ARG A 16 -7.60 -11.17 4.93
CA ARG A 16 -9.06 -11.19 4.80
C ARG A 16 -9.46 -10.68 3.42
N ILE A 17 -10.18 -11.50 2.68
CA ILE A 17 -10.68 -11.16 1.35
C ILE A 17 -12.16 -10.82 1.46
N ASN A 18 -12.53 -9.56 1.20
CA ASN A 18 -13.91 -9.14 1.17
C ASN A 18 -14.43 -9.08 -0.27
N LYS A 19 -15.09 -10.16 -0.72
CA LYS A 19 -15.59 -10.29 -2.10
C LYS A 19 -16.59 -9.20 -2.51
N LEU A 20 -17.36 -8.65 -1.56
CA LEU A 20 -18.32 -7.58 -1.82
C LEU A 20 -17.66 -6.24 -2.20
N MET A 21 -16.45 -6.00 -1.69
CA MET A 21 -15.73 -4.74 -1.91
C MET A 21 -14.46 -4.92 -2.76
N GLU A 22 -14.18 -6.15 -3.20
CA GLU A 22 -12.97 -6.52 -3.94
C GLU A 22 -11.71 -5.98 -3.26
N ARG A 23 -11.68 -6.12 -1.93
CA ARG A 23 -10.61 -5.63 -1.06
C ARG A 23 -10.02 -6.80 -0.29
N ARG A 24 -8.70 -6.95 -0.37
CA ARG A 24 -7.90 -7.80 0.51
C ARG A 24 -7.31 -6.93 1.61
N GLU A 25 -7.70 -7.21 2.84
CA GLU A 25 -7.08 -6.63 4.02
C GLU A 25 -5.96 -7.54 4.49
N LEU A 26 -4.75 -6.99 4.54
CA LEU A 26 -3.55 -7.69 4.91
C LEU A 26 -2.99 -7.06 6.18
N LYS A 27 -2.88 -7.89 7.20
CA LYS A 27 -2.16 -7.55 8.42
C LYS A 27 -0.79 -8.20 8.34
N LEU A 28 0.22 -7.33 8.36
CA LEU A 28 1.60 -7.69 8.12
C LEU A 28 2.39 -7.34 9.37
N GLU A 29 3.32 -8.21 9.71
CA GLU A 29 4.31 -7.96 10.75
C GLU A 29 5.67 -7.86 10.09
N VAL A 30 6.33 -6.74 10.30
CA VAL A 30 7.59 -6.39 9.68
C VAL A 30 8.65 -6.29 10.76
N ALA A 31 9.52 -7.29 10.84
CA ALA A 31 10.68 -7.25 11.71
C ALA A 31 11.80 -6.51 10.97
N SER A 32 12.17 -5.33 11.46
CA SER A 32 13.27 -4.55 10.92
C SER A 32 13.96 -3.71 12.00
N LYS A 33 15.28 -3.60 11.89
CA LYS A 33 16.10 -2.72 12.73
C LYS A 33 15.79 -1.24 12.54
N VAL A 34 15.28 -0.86 11.37
CA VAL A 34 14.94 0.52 11.01
C VAL A 34 13.53 0.51 10.46
N SER A 35 12.69 1.49 10.84
CA SER A 35 11.33 1.59 10.29
C SER A 35 11.39 1.66 8.76
N PRO A 36 10.87 0.64 8.05
CA PRO A 36 10.98 0.57 6.61
C PRO A 36 10.15 1.66 5.95
N ARG A 37 10.64 2.19 4.83
CA ARG A 37 9.91 3.18 4.04
C ARG A 37 8.68 2.53 3.43
N ARG A 38 7.60 3.29 3.32
CA ARG A 38 6.31 2.84 2.74
C ARG A 38 6.48 2.33 1.31
N ASP A 39 7.33 2.97 0.50
CA ASP A 39 7.61 2.56 -0.88
C ASP A 39 8.22 1.17 -0.98
N LEU A 40 9.12 0.82 -0.04
CA LEU A 40 9.73 -0.51 0.02
C LEU A 40 8.70 -1.57 0.40
N LEU A 41 7.90 -1.29 1.43
CA LEU A 41 6.82 -2.18 1.85
C LEU A 41 5.82 -2.43 0.72
N ARG A 42 5.43 -1.39 -0.02
CA ARG A 42 4.55 -1.52 -1.18
C ARG A 42 5.15 -2.39 -2.26
N LYS A 43 6.42 -2.18 -2.62
CA LYS A 43 7.12 -3.01 -3.62
C LYS A 43 7.22 -4.46 -3.17
N ALA A 44 7.61 -4.70 -1.92
CA ALA A 44 7.74 -6.04 -1.38
C ALA A 44 6.38 -6.78 -1.37
N LEU A 45 5.31 -6.11 -0.97
CA LEU A 45 3.96 -6.67 -1.00
C LEU A 45 3.45 -6.92 -2.42
N ALA A 46 3.68 -5.98 -3.33
CA ALA A 46 3.33 -6.12 -4.74
C ALA A 46 4.00 -7.35 -5.35
N SER A 47 5.30 -7.53 -5.10
CA SER A 47 6.04 -8.71 -5.55
C SER A 47 5.54 -10.00 -4.88
N ALA A 48 5.28 -9.99 -3.57
CA ALA A 48 4.80 -11.16 -2.83
C ALA A 48 3.42 -11.63 -3.31
N LEU A 49 2.53 -10.68 -3.64
CA LEU A 49 1.16 -10.95 -4.05
C LEU A 49 0.97 -11.01 -5.56
N LYS A 50 2.03 -10.75 -6.35
CA LYS A 50 2.00 -10.61 -7.82
C LYS A 50 0.95 -9.60 -8.31
N VAL A 51 0.79 -8.50 -7.58
CA VAL A 51 -0.11 -7.39 -7.94
C VAL A 51 0.71 -6.15 -8.26
N PRO A 52 0.19 -5.21 -9.06
CA PRO A 52 0.89 -3.95 -9.29
C PRO A 52 1.00 -3.14 -8.00
N VAL A 53 2.10 -2.38 -7.86
CA VAL A 53 2.39 -1.55 -6.67
C VAL A 53 1.29 -0.51 -6.43
N GLU A 54 0.61 -0.09 -7.50
CA GLU A 54 -0.50 0.86 -7.55
C GLU A 54 -1.75 0.35 -6.82
N ASN A 55 -1.94 -0.96 -6.81
CA ASN A 55 -3.06 -1.62 -6.15
C ASN A 55 -2.84 -1.83 -4.65
N VAL A 56 -1.61 -1.61 -4.16
CA VAL A 56 -1.23 -1.78 -2.76
C VAL A 56 -1.28 -0.44 -2.03
N TYR A 57 -2.17 -0.37 -1.05
CA TYR A 57 -2.37 0.80 -0.19
C TYR A 57 -1.95 0.50 1.23
N ILE A 58 -0.97 1.24 1.75
CA ILE A 58 -0.58 1.11 3.15
C ILE A 58 -1.45 2.06 3.97
N ARG A 59 -2.33 1.49 4.80
CA ARG A 59 -3.24 2.27 5.63
C ARG A 59 -2.52 2.82 6.86
N ASN A 60 -1.82 1.97 7.58
CA ASN A 60 -1.04 2.35 8.76
C ASN A 60 0.18 1.48 8.93
N VAL A 61 1.23 2.10 9.48
CA VAL A 61 2.45 1.43 9.94
C VAL A 61 2.59 1.81 11.40
N LEU A 62 2.39 0.85 12.29
CA LEU A 62 2.48 0.99 13.73
C LEU A 62 3.78 0.30 14.17
N SER A 63 4.79 1.08 14.53
CA SER A 63 6.00 0.56 15.16
C SER A 63 5.84 0.61 16.67
N SER A 64 6.06 -0.52 17.37
CA SER A 64 6.12 -0.50 18.83
C SER A 64 7.46 0.07 19.30
N TYR A 65 7.40 1.13 20.10
CA TYR A 65 8.59 1.76 20.69
C TYR A 65 9.35 0.74 21.57
N GLY A 66 10.64 0.56 21.31
CA GLY A 66 11.48 -0.43 22.01
C GLY A 66 11.55 -1.82 21.38
N SER A 67 10.78 -2.09 20.31
CA SER A 67 10.86 -3.35 19.56
C SER A 67 11.29 -3.12 18.11
N GLN A 68 12.09 -4.03 17.57
CA GLN A 68 12.47 -4.06 16.14
C GLN A 68 11.36 -4.64 15.26
N VAL A 69 10.10 -4.49 15.68
CA VAL A 69 8.93 -5.10 15.03
C VAL A 69 7.87 -4.02 14.81
N CYS A 70 7.36 -3.98 13.58
CA CYS A 70 6.35 -3.05 13.14
C CYS A 70 5.14 -3.82 12.61
N THR A 71 3.94 -3.47 13.06
CA THR A 71 2.70 -3.97 12.46
C THR A 71 2.26 -3.03 11.36
N CYS A 72 2.10 -3.56 10.15
CA CYS A 72 1.65 -2.81 8.99
C CYS A 72 0.29 -3.35 8.54
N THR A 73 -0.66 -2.45 8.28
CA THR A 73 -1.95 -2.80 7.70
C THR A 73 -1.99 -2.29 6.26
N ALA A 74 -2.14 -3.20 5.32
CA ALA A 74 -2.24 -2.91 3.90
C ALA A 74 -3.60 -3.35 3.36
N HIS A 75 -4.13 -2.56 2.43
CA HIS A 75 -5.28 -2.93 1.61
C HIS A 75 -4.80 -3.15 0.19
N VAL A 76 -5.19 -4.27 -0.40
CA VAL A 76 -4.90 -4.61 -1.78
C VAL A 76 -6.21 -4.71 -2.51
N TYR A 77 -6.32 -3.97 -3.60
CA TYR A 77 -7.50 -3.96 -4.47
C TYR A 77 -7.16 -4.66 -5.79
N ASP A 78 -8.16 -5.23 -6.45
CA ASP A 78 -7.99 -5.74 -7.80
C ASP A 78 -7.73 -4.60 -8.81
N ASP A 79 -8.31 -3.43 -8.54
CA ASP A 79 -8.19 -2.22 -9.37
C ASP A 79 -7.75 -0.99 -8.56
N ALA A 80 -6.75 -0.26 -9.06
CA ALA A 80 -6.32 1.01 -8.48
C ALA A 80 -7.44 2.06 -8.47
N ALA A 81 -8.32 2.06 -9.48
CA ALA A 81 -9.48 2.93 -9.55
C ALA A 81 -10.50 2.64 -8.42
N ARG A 82 -10.66 1.37 -8.05
CA ARG A 82 -11.53 0.93 -6.95
C ARG A 82 -10.97 1.43 -5.61
N GLY A 83 -9.66 1.30 -5.42
CA GLY A 83 -8.95 1.84 -4.26
C GLY A 83 -9.19 3.36 -4.09
N LYS A 84 -9.16 4.12 -5.18
CA LYS A 84 -9.51 5.55 -5.19
C LYS A 84 -10.98 5.87 -4.93
N ALA A 85 -11.90 4.98 -5.26
CA ALA A 85 -13.31 5.19 -4.98
C ALA A 85 -13.64 4.92 -3.51
N ILE A 86 -12.96 3.95 -2.90
CA ILE A 86 -13.24 3.43 -1.55
C ILE A 86 -12.45 4.17 -0.46
N GLU A 87 -11.15 4.39 -0.64
CA GLU A 87 -10.33 5.07 0.37
C GLU A 87 -10.60 6.59 0.35
N PRO A 88 -10.62 7.27 1.51
CA PRO A 88 -10.79 8.71 1.55
C PRO A 88 -9.59 9.45 0.94
N LYS A 89 -9.85 10.63 0.34
CA LYS A 89 -8.88 11.45 -0.42
C LYS A 89 -7.55 11.70 0.33
N HIS A 90 -7.58 11.78 1.66
CA HIS A 90 -6.37 12.02 2.48
C HIS A 90 -5.44 10.79 2.59
N ILE A 91 -5.98 9.57 2.54
CA ILE A 91 -5.19 8.31 2.51
C ILE A 91 -4.57 8.15 1.13
N GLN A 92 -5.36 8.43 0.08
CA GLN A 92 -4.87 8.45 -1.29
C GLN A 92 -3.71 9.41 -1.40
N MET A 93 -3.83 10.68 -0.99
CA MET A 93 -2.73 11.66 -1.13
C MET A 93 -1.44 11.26 -0.41
N ARG A 94 -1.55 10.46 0.65
CA ARG A 94 -0.41 9.94 1.42
C ARG A 94 0.20 8.67 0.82
N ASN A 95 -0.56 7.94 0.01
CA ASN A 95 -0.14 6.71 -0.69
C ASN A 95 0.09 6.93 -2.19
N LEU A 96 -0.33 8.07 -2.74
CA LEU A 96 -0.25 8.43 -4.14
C LEU A 96 1.22 8.61 -4.53
N SER A 97 1.67 7.77 -5.47
CA SER A 97 2.94 7.98 -6.14
C SER A 97 2.80 9.18 -7.09
N ARG A 98 3.92 9.82 -7.40
CA ARG A 98 4.01 11.14 -8.08
C ARG A 98 3.30 11.19 -9.44
N GLU A 99 3.00 10.06 -10.06
CA GLU A 99 2.39 9.95 -11.40
C GLU A 99 0.90 10.31 -11.42
N GLU A 100 0.17 10.07 -10.35
CA GLU A 100 -1.29 10.28 -10.33
C GLU A 100 -1.67 11.75 -10.06
N ARG A 101 -0.71 12.59 -9.61
CA ARG A 101 -0.88 14.06 -9.62
C ARG A 101 -1.14 14.60 -11.03
N LYS A 102 -0.77 13.85 -12.08
CA LYS A 102 -0.90 14.29 -13.48
C LYS A 102 -2.27 14.03 -14.11
N GLN A 103 -3.12 13.17 -13.53
CA GLN A 103 -4.42 12.83 -14.12
C GLN A 103 -5.61 13.60 -13.54
N ALA A 104 -5.43 14.34 -12.44
CA ALA A 104 -6.50 15.17 -11.85
C ALA A 104 -6.73 16.51 -12.59
N SER A 105 -5.98 16.81 -13.66
CA SER A 105 -6.10 18.05 -14.43
C SER A 105 -6.75 17.88 -15.82
N ALA A 106 -7.35 16.75 -16.13
CA ALA A 106 -8.21 16.62 -17.31
C ALA A 106 -9.67 16.78 -16.87
N PRO A 107 -10.28 17.98 -16.98
CA PRO A 107 -11.68 18.15 -16.68
C PRO A 107 -12.49 17.37 -17.72
N ALA A 108 -13.46 16.60 -17.23
CA ALA A 108 -14.59 16.17 -18.03
C ALA A 108 -15.41 17.41 -18.40
N SER A 109 -15.20 17.96 -19.60
CA SER A 109 -16.16 18.89 -20.22
C SER A 109 -15.99 18.89 -21.74
N ALA A 110 -16.63 17.91 -22.39
CA ALA A 110 -17.15 18.06 -23.75
C ALA A 110 -18.15 16.91 -24.02
N SER A 111 -19.30 16.96 -23.33
CA SER A 111 -20.53 16.39 -23.85
C SER A 111 -21.48 17.57 -24.08
N SER A 112 -21.53 18.05 -25.31
CA SER A 112 -22.65 18.72 -25.98
C SER A 112 -22.24 19.02 -27.42
#